data_AF-A0A952M735-F1
#
_entry.id   AF-A0A952M735-F1
#
_cell.length_a   1.000
_cell.length_b   1.000
_cell.length_c   1.000
_cell.angle_alpha   90.00
_cell.angle_beta   90.00
_cell.angle_gamma   90.00
#
_symmetry.space_group_name_H-M   'P 1'
#
loop_
_entity.id
_entity.type
_entity.pdbx_description
1 polymer ?
#
loop_
_entity_poly.entity_id
_entity_poly.type
_entity_poly.pdbx_seq_one_letter_code
_entity_poly.pdbx_strand_id
1 'polypeptide(L)'
;MTKDKAFYILLLSSIGYSAFMVPTSFWALYSPFILKGEIRGTILEWVNFLSIMSFPAVALAGIFVSWLYYQENKIKASFICMAAPLVNLVIYGFTGLFL
;
A
#
# COMPACT_ATOMS: atom_id res chain seq x y z
N MET A 1 10.88 10.05 -20.43
CA MET A 1 9.44 10.09 -20.14
C MET A 1 9.01 11.55 -20.04
N THR A 2 7.90 11.95 -20.65
CA THR A 2 7.43 13.35 -20.59
C THR A 2 6.66 13.60 -19.28
N LYS A 3 6.64 14.86 -18.83
CA LYS A 3 5.92 15.28 -17.61
C LYS A 3 4.42 14.96 -17.71
N ASP A 4 3.83 15.12 -18.89
CA ASP A 4 2.41 14.80 -19.14
C ASP A 4 2.12 13.31 -18.98
N LYS A 5 2.99 12.43 -19.50
CA LYS A 5 2.84 10.98 -19.28
C LYS A 5 2.95 10.63 -17.80
N ALA A 6 3.87 11.27 -17.08
CA ALA A 6 4.03 11.06 -15.65
C ALA A 6 2.78 11.50 -14.87
N PHE A 7 2.15 12.62 -15.25
CA PHE A 7 0.89 13.08 -14.66
C PHE A 7 -0.20 12.01 -14.73
N TYR A 8 -0.44 11.42 -15.91
CA TYR A 8 -1.49 10.41 -16.06
C TYR A 8 -1.20 9.14 -15.25
N ILE A 9 0.06 8.71 -15.19
CA ILE A 9 0.44 7.55 -14.37
C ILE A 9 0.18 7.86 -12.90
N LEU A 10 0.63 9.00 -12.40
CA LEU A 10 0.43 9.38 -10.99
C LEU A 10 -1.05 9.52 -10.65
N LEU A 11 -1.85 10.09 -11.55
CA LEU A 11 -3.30 10.22 -11.39
C LEU A 11 -3.97 8.85 -11.30
N LEU A 12 -3.71 7.95 -12.25
CA LEU A 12 -4.31 6.62 -12.26
C LEU A 12 -3.85 5.77 -11.06
N SER A 13 -2.58 5.84 -10.67
CA SER A 13 -2.08 5.18 -9.46
C SER A 13 -2.75 5.71 -8.20
N SER A 14 -2.95 7.04 -8.10
CA SER A 14 -3.62 7.64 -6.95
C SER A 14 -5.07 7.15 -6.83
N ILE A 15 -5.81 7.16 -7.95
CA ILE A 15 -7.20 6.64 -8.00
C ILE A 15 -7.23 5.15 -7.63
N GLY A 16 -6.32 4.36 -8.21
CA GLY A 16 -6.20 2.93 -7.92
C GLY A 16 -5.99 2.69 -6.43
N TYR A 17 -4.95 3.28 -5.84
CA TYR A 17 -4.68 3.10 -4.42
C TYR A 17 -5.83 3.56 -3.53
N SER A 18 -6.43 4.72 -3.79
CA SER A 18 -7.59 5.20 -3.03
C SER A 18 -8.77 4.24 -3.08
N ALA A 19 -9.02 3.58 -4.22
CA ALA A 19 -10.06 2.56 -4.34
C ALA A 19 -9.76 1.31 -3.49
N PHE A 20 -8.48 0.95 -3.33
CA PHE A 20 -8.07 -0.20 -2.53
C PHE A 20 -7.97 0.07 -1.02
N MET A 21 -7.75 1.33 -0.59
CA MET A 21 -7.56 1.68 0.83
C MET A 21 -8.70 1.20 1.73
N VAL A 22 -9.95 1.43 1.30
CA VAL A 22 -11.13 1.10 2.11
C VAL A 22 -11.30 -0.42 2.25
N PRO A 23 -11.34 -1.22 1.15
CA PRO A 23 -11.37 -2.69 1.24
C PRO A 23 -10.24 -3.27 2.10
N THR A 24 -9.01 -2.77 1.93
CA THR A 24 -7.87 -3.28 2.72
C THR A 24 -8.04 -3.03 4.22
N SER A 25 -8.62 -1.90 4.62
CA SER A 25 -8.85 -1.59 6.03
C SER A 25 -9.79 -2.60 6.69
N PHE A 26 -10.80 -3.07 5.97
CA PHE A 26 -11.70 -4.12 6.45
C PHE A 26 -11.06 -5.50 6.39
N TRP A 27 -10.21 -5.79 5.40
CA TRP A 27 -9.51 -7.08 5.32
C TRP A 27 -8.60 -7.38 6.50
N ALA A 28 -8.04 -6.36 7.15
CA ALA A 28 -7.25 -6.56 8.36
C ALA A 28 -8.05 -7.18 9.52
N LEU A 29 -9.36 -6.95 9.56
CA LEU A 29 -10.24 -7.54 10.58
C LEU A 29 -10.43 -9.05 10.39
N TYR A 30 -10.13 -9.56 9.20
CA TYR A 30 -10.19 -10.99 8.88
C TYR A 30 -8.86 -11.71 9.14
N SER A 31 -7.90 -11.08 9.81
CA SER A 31 -6.65 -11.77 10.16
C SER A 31 -6.92 -12.98 11.07
N PRO A 32 -6.23 -14.12 10.84
CA PRO A 32 -6.57 -15.38 11.49
C PRO A 32 -6.58 -15.36 13.02
N PHE A 33 -5.67 -14.62 13.67
CA PHE A 33 -5.64 -14.52 15.14
C PHE A 33 -6.79 -13.68 15.70
N ILE A 34 -7.23 -12.63 14.99
CA ILE A 34 -8.40 -11.82 15.37
C ILE A 34 -9.65 -12.69 15.32
N LEU A 35 -9.80 -13.49 14.27
CA LEU A 35 -10.93 -14.41 14.11
C LEU A 35 -10.94 -15.52 15.17
N LYS A 36 -9.78 -15.98 15.61
CA LYS A 36 -9.64 -16.93 16.72
C LYS A 36 -9.88 -16.29 18.10
N GLY A 37 -9.95 -14.95 18.18
CA GLY A 37 -10.01 -14.22 19.45
C GLY A 37 -8.70 -14.30 20.25
N GLU A 38 -7.59 -14.64 19.59
CA GLU A 38 -6.29 -14.83 20.21
C GLU A 38 -5.38 -13.64 19.89
N ILE A 39 -4.61 -13.17 20.88
CA ILE A 39 -3.53 -12.19 20.65
C ILE A 39 -2.25 -12.92 20.17
N ARG A 40 -2.18 -14.23 20.40
CA ARG A 40 -1.05 -15.06 19.99
C ARG A 40 -1.27 -15.50 18.55
N GLY A 41 -0.39 -15.05 17.67
CA GLY A 41 -0.32 -15.45 16.28
C GLY A 41 1.11 -15.78 15.89
N THR A 42 1.28 -16.53 14.81
CA THR A 42 2.59 -16.76 14.20
C THR A 42 3.19 -15.45 13.68
N ILE A 43 4.50 -15.41 13.49
CA ILE A 43 5.19 -14.25 12.90
C ILE A 43 4.58 -13.90 11.54
N LEU A 44 4.21 -14.91 10.75
CA LEU A 44 3.61 -14.71 9.43
C LEU A 44 2.24 -14.05 9.51
N GLU A 45 1.39 -14.45 10.47
CA GLU A 45 0.07 -13.84 10.71
C GLU A 45 0.21 -12.36 11.09
N TRP A 46 1.18 -12.03 11.93
CA TRP A 46 1.46 -10.64 12.33
C TRP A 46 2.00 -9.77 11.19
N VAL A 47 2.94 -10.30 10.39
CA VAL A 47 3.47 -9.59 9.22
C VAL A 47 2.36 -9.33 8.21
N ASN A 48 1.49 -10.31 7.98
CA ASN A 48 0.33 -10.16 7.10
C ASN A 48 -0.61 -9.05 7.60
N PHE A 49 -1.00 -9.12 8.87
CA PHE A 49 -1.87 -8.12 9.51
C PHE A 49 -1.29 -6.70 9.44
N LEU A 50 -0.02 -6.53 9.81
CA LEU A 50 0.65 -5.22 9.76
C LEU A 50 0.74 -4.69 8.33
N SER A 51 0.96 -5.55 7.34
CA SER A 51 1.05 -5.16 5.93
C SER A 51 -0.29 -4.60 5.41
N ILE A 52 -1.41 -5.20 5.84
CA ILE A 52 -2.76 -4.73 5.48
C ILE A 52 -3.11 -3.45 6.25
N MET A 53 -2.95 -3.45 7.58
CA MET A 53 -3.33 -2.31 8.43
C MET A 53 -2.56 -1.03 8.10
N SER A 54 -1.28 -1.16 7.74
CA SER A 54 -0.44 -0.01 7.38
C SER A 54 -0.67 0.47 5.94
N PHE A 55 -1.33 -0.32 5.07
CA PHE A 55 -1.51 0.02 3.66
C PHE A 55 -2.18 1.40 3.45
N PRO A 56 -3.27 1.79 4.13
CA PRO A 56 -3.88 3.10 3.93
C PRO A 56 -2.93 4.26 4.21
N ALA A 57 -2.17 4.17 5.30
CA ALA A 57 -1.20 5.19 5.69
C ALA A 57 -0.04 5.27 4.68
N VAL A 58 0.51 4.13 4.27
CA VAL A 58 1.59 4.05 3.27
C VAL A 58 1.11 4.55 1.91
N ALA A 59 -0.10 4.22 1.50
CA ALA A 59 -0.71 4.66 0.25
C ALA A 59 -0.93 6.17 0.23
N LEU A 60 -1.46 6.77 1.31
CA LEU A 60 -1.63 8.22 1.42
C LEU A 60 -0.28 8.95 1.38
N ALA A 61 0.70 8.47 2.16
CA ALA A 61 2.04 9.05 2.19
C ALA A 61 2.73 8.93 0.82
N GLY A 62 2.67 7.76 0.18
CA GLY A 62 3.22 7.50 -1.15
C GLY A 62 2.63 8.43 -2.22
N ILE A 63 1.30 8.57 -2.24
CA ILE A 63 0.61 9.51 -3.14
C ILE A 63 1.08 10.93 -2.87
N PHE A 64 0.99 11.42 -1.64
CA PHE A 64 1.29 12.82 -1.32
C PHE A 64 2.75 13.18 -1.67
N VAL A 65 3.70 12.36 -1.23
CA VAL A 65 5.13 12.58 -1.47
C VAL A 65 5.46 12.46 -2.96
N SER A 66 4.81 11.54 -3.68
CA SER A 66 5.00 11.43 -5.13
C SER A 66 4.57 12.70 -5.87
N TRP A 67 3.45 13.31 -5.51
CA TRP A 67 2.96 14.55 -6.10
C TRP A 67 3.87 15.74 -5.76
N LEU A 68 4.40 15.78 -4.53
CA LEU A 68 5.40 16.78 -4.13
C LEU A 68 6.65 16.70 -5.00
N TYR A 69 7.23 15.50 -5.15
CA TYR A 69 8.41 15.32 -6.02
C TYR A 69 8.11 15.58 -7.51
N TYR A 70 6.89 15.31 -7.96
CA TYR A 70 6.47 15.65 -9.32
C TYR A 70 6.46 17.17 -9.56
N GLN A 71 5.98 17.96 -8.60
CA GLN A 71 6.00 19.43 -8.69
C GLN A 71 7.43 19.98 -8.74
N GLU A 72 8.35 19.37 -7.99
CA GLU A 72 9.79 19.69 -8.03
C GLU A 72 10.52 19.18 -9.30
N ASN A 73 9.81 18.65 -10.29
CA ASN A 73 10.36 18.01 -11.50
C ASN A 73 11.29 16.80 -11.21
N LYS A 74 11.22 16.21 -10.00
CA LYS A 74 11.96 15.00 -9.60
C LYS A 74 11.18 13.74 -9.96
N ILE A 75 10.95 13.56 -11.26
CA ILE A 75 10.07 12.52 -11.81
C ILE A 75 10.46 11.10 -11.35
N LYS A 76 11.75 10.77 -11.29
CA LYS A 76 12.21 9.44 -10.83
C LYS A 76 11.83 9.17 -9.37
N ALA A 77 12.06 10.15 -8.49
CA ALA A 77 11.73 10.04 -7.07
C ALA A 77 10.22 9.91 -6.86
N SER A 78 9.43 10.65 -7.65
CA SER A 78 7.97 10.56 -7.64
C SER A 78 7.47 9.11 -7.85
N PHE A 79 8.03 8.39 -8.83
CA PHE A 79 7.65 6.98 -9.05
C PHE A 79 8.10 6.03 -7.96
N ILE A 80 9.27 6.25 -7.38
CA ILE A 80 9.75 5.43 -6.25
C ILE A 80 8.77 5.55 -5.08
N CYS A 81 8.33 6.78 -4.76
CA CYS A 81 7.32 7.01 -3.72
C CYS A 81 5.97 6.41 -4.08
N MET A 82 5.56 6.49 -5.34
CA MET A 82 4.31 5.89 -5.83
C MET A 82 4.34 4.35 -5.86
N ALA A 83 5.53 3.74 -5.88
CA ALA A 83 5.70 2.28 -5.83
C ALA A 83 5.71 1.72 -4.39
N ALA A 84 5.99 2.54 -3.37
CA ALA A 84 6.04 2.10 -1.98
C ALA A 84 4.77 1.34 -1.51
N PRO A 85 3.53 1.75 -1.87
CA PRO A 85 2.33 1.03 -1.49
C PRO A 85 2.24 -0.38 -2.11
N LEU A 86 2.87 -0.62 -3.27
CA LEU A 86 2.91 -1.95 -3.89
C LEU A 86 3.69 -2.95 -3.05
N VAL A 87 4.73 -2.49 -2.35
CA VAL A 87 5.54 -3.36 -1.49
C VAL A 87 4.66 -3.94 -0.37
N ASN A 88 3.80 -3.13 0.25
CA ASN A 88 2.83 -3.63 1.23
C ASN A 88 1.88 -4.67 0.63
N LEU A 89 1.36 -4.44 -0.57
CA LEU A 89 0.47 -5.40 -1.24
C LEU A 89 1.18 -6.70 -1.58
N VAL A 90 2.45 -6.64 -2.01
CA VAL A 90 3.26 -7.83 -2.28
C VAL A 90 3.54 -8.62 -1.00
N ILE A 91 3.90 -7.94 0.09
CA ILE A 91 4.13 -8.61 1.38
C ILE A 91 2.83 -9.24 1.88
N TYR A 92 1.70 -8.52 1.80
CA TYR A 92 0.38 -9.04 2.14
C TYR A 92 0.03 -10.27 1.32
N GLY A 93 0.11 -10.19 -0.02
CA GLY A 93 -0.21 -11.30 -0.91
C GLY A 93 0.70 -12.50 -0.68
N PHE A 94 2.00 -12.28 -0.53
CA PHE A 94 2.97 -13.36 -0.28
C PHE A 94 2.71 -14.03 1.06
N THR A 95 2.61 -13.27 2.15
CA THR A 95 2.33 -13.85 3.48
C THR A 95 0.96 -14.52 3.54
N GLY A 96 -0.04 -13.99 2.83
CA GLY A 96 -1.36 -14.60 2.76
C GLY A 96 -1.39 -15.97 2.06
N LEU A 97 -0.42 -16.29 1.20
CA LEU A 97 -0.32 -17.61 0.55
C LEU A 97 0.19 -18.71 1.47
N PHE A 98 0.87 -18.37 2.57
CA PHE A 98 1.46 -19.33 3.51
C PHE A 98 0.74 -19.34 4.87
N LEU A 99 -0.42 -18.67 4.96
CA LEU A 99 -1.35 -18.69 6.09
C LEU A 99 -2.50 -19.67 5.84
#